data_AF-A0A5B6Z1L0-F1
#
_entry.id   AF-A0A5B6Z1L0-F1
#
_cell.length_a   1.000
_cell.length_b   1.000
_cell.length_c   1.000
_cell.angle_alpha   90.00
_cell.angle_beta   90.00
_cell.angle_gamma   90.00
#
_symmetry.space_group_name_H-M   'P 1'
#
loop_
_entity.id
_entity.type
_entity.pdbx_description
1 polymer ?
#
loop_
_entity_poly.entity_id
_entity_poly.type
_entity_poly.pdbx_seq_one_letter_code
_entity_poly.pdbx_strand_id
1 'polypeptide(L)'
;MISLVQSTADACYFRIPKGVQPGQVIVLRGKGLPKHSVLVDHGDQYVRFRITFPNMVNERQRAILEEFAEEEIIQGNTTFTEGNWWQHILERVTTPKFMLEFSLFMLILLLLNKTMG
;
A
#
# COMPACT_ATOMS: atom_id res chain seq x y z
N MET A 1 -0.66 9.03 19.83
CA MET A 1 -0.82 8.13 20.98
C MET A 1 0.58 7.65 21.38
N ILE A 2 1.00 7.90 22.62
CA ILE A 2 2.31 7.43 23.13
C ILE A 2 2.08 6.00 23.63
N SER A 3 2.92 5.06 23.20
CA SER A 3 2.87 3.67 23.69
C SER A 3 4.08 3.41 24.59
N LEU A 4 3.83 2.77 25.72
CA LEU A 4 4.86 2.36 26.67
C LEU A 4 5.35 0.96 26.30
N VAL A 5 6.65 0.81 26.09
CA VAL A 5 7.32 -0.49 25.96
C VAL A 5 8.10 -0.72 27.25
N GLN A 6 7.77 -1.78 27.99
CA GLN A 6 8.53 -2.17 29.18
C GLN A 6 9.83 -2.85 28.74
N SER A 7 10.98 -2.29 29.13
CA SER A 7 12.30 -2.92 29.00
C SER A 7 12.78 -3.40 30.37
N THR A 8 13.71 -4.36 30.38
CA THR A 8 14.27 -5.05 31.56
C THR A 8 15.02 -4.15 32.55
N ALA A 9 15.23 -2.87 32.23
CA ALA A 9 15.91 -1.92 33.12
C ALA A 9 15.17 -0.58 33.23
N ASP A 10 14.63 -0.05 32.12
CA ASP A 10 13.97 1.27 32.09
C ASP A 10 12.71 1.26 31.20
N ALA A 11 11.66 1.99 31.60
CA ALA A 11 10.50 2.22 30.74
C ALA A 11 10.87 3.21 29.62
N CYS A 12 10.69 2.81 28.36
CA CYS A 12 10.95 3.68 27.20
C CYS A 12 9.62 4.04 26.52
N TYR A 13 9.46 5.34 26.23
CA TYR A 13 8.32 5.84 25.46
C TYR A 13 8.67 5.90 23.97
N PHE A 14 7.79 5.39 23.13
CA PHE A 14 7.91 5.47 21.69
C PHE A 14 6.54 5.79 21.06
N ARG A 15 6.55 6.38 19.87
CA ARG A 15 5.33 6.76 19.13
C ARG A 15 5.00 5.70 18.09
N ILE A 16 3.84 5.06 18.22
CA ILE A 16 3.36 4.12 17.20
C ILE A 16 3.08 4.90 15.89
N PRO A 17 3.72 4.53 14.77
CA PRO A 17 3.40 5.10 13.46
C PRO A 17 1.95 4.81 13.06
N LYS A 18 1.36 5.65 12.22
CA LYS A 18 0.05 5.34 11.62
C LYS A 18 0.22 4.21 10.60
N GLY A 19 -0.78 3.32 10.50
CA GLY A 19 -0.77 2.23 9.52
C GLY A 19 0.18 1.06 9.83
N VAL A 20 0.55 0.87 11.09
CA VAL A 20 1.38 -0.26 11.52
C VAL A 20 0.69 -1.58 11.19
N GLN A 21 1.44 -2.48 10.56
CA GLN A 21 0.94 -3.78 10.14
C GLN A 21 1.15 -4.87 11.20
N PRO A 22 0.29 -5.90 11.25
CA PRO A 22 0.51 -7.06 12.09
C PRO A 22 1.89 -7.67 11.85
N GLY A 23 2.65 -7.93 12.92
CA GLY A 23 3.96 -8.55 12.82
C GLY A 23 5.10 -7.62 12.41
N GLN A 24 4.82 -6.36 12.06
CA GLN A 24 5.83 -5.34 11.80
C GLN A 24 6.77 -5.22 13.00
N VAL A 25 8.06 -5.01 12.71
CA VAL A 25 9.11 -4.88 13.72
C VAL A 25 9.78 -3.53 13.60
N ILE A 26 10.02 -2.88 14.74
CA ILE A 26 10.86 -1.68 14.84
C ILE A 26 12.07 -1.99 15.72
N VAL A 27 13.16 -1.28 15.49
CA VAL A 27 14.41 -1.43 16.25
C VAL A 27 14.65 -0.19 17.07
N LEU A 28 14.69 -0.36 18.39
CA LEU A 28 15.11 0.66 19.34
C LEU A 28 16.61 0.49 19.60
N ARG A 29 17.41 1.31 18.92
CA ARG A 29 18.88 1.21 18.98
C ARG A 29 19.40 1.55 20.38
N GLY A 30 20.32 0.76 20.90
CA GLY A 30 20.93 0.97 22.22
C GLY A 30 19.97 0.81 23.41
N LYS A 31 18.78 0.23 23.20
CA LYS A 31 17.79 -0.06 24.26
C LYS A 31 17.71 -1.53 24.65
N GLY A 32 18.59 -2.36 24.09
CA GLY A 32 18.75 -3.75 24.43
C GLY A 32 19.62 -3.95 25.68
N LEU A 33 19.95 -5.22 25.94
CA LEU A 33 20.72 -5.61 27.12
C LEU A 33 22.13 -5.01 27.10
N PRO A 34 22.70 -4.66 28.27
CA PRO A 34 24.08 -4.22 28.36
C PRO A 34 25.01 -5.36 27.93
N LYS A 35 26.02 -5.02 27.13
CA LYS A 35 27.07 -5.97 26.73
C LYS A 35 28.14 -6.01 27.82
N HIS A 36 28.71 -7.20 28.03
CA HIS A 36 29.77 -7.43 29.02
C HIS A 36 31.15 -7.00 28.48
N SER A 37 31.24 -5.76 27.97
CA SER A 37 32.46 -5.18 27.38
C SER A 37 33.03 -4.03 28.22
N VAL A 38 34.33 -3.76 28.07
CA VAL A 38 35.09 -2.71 28.80
C VAL A 38 34.52 -1.30 28.57
N LEU A 39 33.90 -1.07 27.40
CA LEU A 39 33.05 0.09 27.14
C LEU A 39 31.59 -0.29 27.37
N VAL A 40 30.86 0.57 28.10
CA VAL A 40 29.42 0.44 28.32
C VAL A 40 28.72 0.60 26.98
N ASP A 41 28.40 -0.54 26.35
CA ASP A 41 27.64 -0.61 25.11
C ASP A 41 26.37 -1.41 25.33
N HIS A 42 25.28 -0.97 24.73
CA HIS A 42 23.97 -1.60 24.84
C HIS A 42 23.60 -2.24 23.52
N GLY A 43 22.94 -3.41 23.57
CA GLY A 43 22.34 -4.02 22.38
C GLY A 43 21.15 -3.22 21.85
N ASP A 44 20.50 -3.75 20.82
CA ASP A 44 19.27 -3.20 20.27
C ASP A 44 18.05 -3.97 20.76
N GLN A 45 16.92 -3.27 20.92
CA GLN A 45 15.65 -3.90 21.27
C GLN A 45 14.73 -3.96 20.06
N TYR A 46 14.27 -5.17 19.71
CA TYR A 46 13.32 -5.39 18.64
C TYR A 46 11.91 -5.42 19.23
N VAL A 47 11.05 -4.52 18.75
CA VAL A 47 9.65 -4.45 19.18
C VAL A 47 8.78 -4.93 18.03
N ARG A 48 8.07 -6.05 18.25
CA ARG A 48 7.11 -6.61 17.30
C ARG A 48 5.70 -6.20 17.67
N PHE A 49 4.96 -5.64 16.72
CA PHE A 49 3.55 -5.32 16.91
C PHE A 49 2.69 -6.57 16.83
N ARG A 50 1.98 -6.86 17.93
CA ARG A 50 0.94 -7.89 17.98
C ARG A 50 -0.42 -7.20 18.02
N ILE A 51 -1.15 -7.28 16.92
CA ILE A 51 -2.50 -6.74 16.79
C ILE A 51 -3.48 -7.86 17.16
N THR A 52 -4.38 -7.58 18.08
CA THR A 52 -5.41 -8.53 18.53
C THR A 52 -6.78 -7.95 18.26
N PHE A 53 -7.61 -8.69 17.55
CA PHE A 53 -9.01 -8.31 17.31
C PHE A 53 -9.88 -8.79 18.48
N PRO A 54 -10.88 -8.00 18.90
CA PRO A 54 -11.82 -8.43 19.93
C PRO A 54 -12.71 -9.56 19.41
N ASN A 55 -12.94 -10.58 20.23
CA ASN A 55 -13.82 -11.72 19.88
C ASN A 55 -15.31 -11.38 19.98
N MET A 56 -15.65 -10.34 20.76
CA MET A 56 -17.02 -9.86 20.94
C MET A 56 -17.03 -8.37 20.67
N VAL A 57 -17.99 -7.93 19.85
CA VAL A 57 -18.21 -6.53 19.51
C VAL A 57 -19.64 -6.13 19.88
N ASN A 58 -19.80 -4.92 20.41
CA ASN A 58 -21.13 -4.35 20.66
C ASN A 58 -21.72 -3.78 19.35
N GLU A 59 -23.01 -3.40 19.38
CA GLU A 59 -23.71 -2.92 18.19
C GLU A 59 -23.06 -1.68 17.57
N ARG A 60 -22.62 -0.74 18.41
CA ARG A 60 -21.92 0.47 17.96
C ARG A 60 -20.58 0.16 17.29
N GLN A 61 -19.81 -0.77 17.85
CA GLN A 61 -18.52 -1.20 17.29
C GLN A 61 -18.72 -1.92 15.96
N ARG A 62 -19.77 -2.74 15.84
CA ARG A 62 -20.14 -3.40 14.57
C ARG A 62 -20.45 -2.37 13.49
N ALA A 63 -21.32 -1.41 13.78
CA ALA A 63 -21.68 -0.36 12.81
C ALA A 63 -20.45 0.40 12.28
N ILE A 64 -19.50 0.75 13.17
CA ILE A 64 -18.25 1.41 12.77
C ILE A 64 -17.39 0.52 11.86
N LEU A 65 -17.31 -0.78 12.14
CA LEU A 65 -16.55 -1.72 11.31
C LEU A 65 -17.20 -1.93 9.93
N GLU A 66 -18.53 -1.93 9.86
CA GLU A 66 -19.28 -2.04 8.62
C GLU A 66 -19.12 -0.79 7.75
N GLU A 67 -19.26 0.41 8.34
CA GLU A 67 -19.02 1.69 7.66
C GLU A 67 -17.58 1.76 7.10
N PHE A 68 -16.60 1.36 7.90
CA PHE A 68 -15.21 1.30 7.46
C PHE A 68 -15.00 0.33 6.28
N ALA A 69 -15.65 -0.84 6.31
CA ALA A 69 -15.54 -1.83 5.24
C ALA A 69 -16.17 -1.31 3.92
N GLU A 70 -17.29 -0.59 4.00
CA GLU A 70 -17.91 0.04 2.83
C GLU A 70 -16.99 1.09 2.20
N GLU A 71 -16.36 1.94 3.01
CA GLU A 71 -15.39 2.94 2.52
C GLU A 71 -14.19 2.31 1.81
N GLU A 72 -13.61 1.23 2.36
CA GLU A 72 -12.48 0.53 1.72
C GLU A 72 -12.87 -0.08 0.36
N ILE A 73 -14.07 -0.65 0.24
CA ILE A 73 -14.57 -1.21 -1.03
C ILE A 73 -14.75 -0.12 -2.09
N ILE A 74 -15.32 1.03 -1.70
CA ILE A 74 -15.52 2.16 -2.61
C ILE A 74 -14.17 2.69 -3.12
N GLN A 75 -13.18 2.85 -2.24
CA GLN A 75 -11.82 3.24 -2.64
C GLN A 75 -11.19 2.22 -3.60
N GLY A 76 -11.36 0.92 -3.35
CA GLY A 76 -10.88 -0.15 -4.22
C GLY A 76 -11.45 -0.07 -5.65
N ASN A 77 -12.75 0.25 -5.78
CA ASN A 77 -13.39 0.35 -7.09
C ASN A 77 -12.90 1.54 -7.93
N THR A 78 -12.57 2.67 -7.30
CA THR A 78 -12.07 3.86 -8.02
C THR A 78 -10.67 3.69 -8.61
N THR A 79 -9.83 2.84 -8.00
CA THR A 79 -8.46 2.58 -8.49
C THR A 79 -8.41 1.48 -9.56
N PHE A 80 -9.40 0.58 -9.59
CA PHE A 80 -9.47 -0.49 -10.58
C PHE A 80 -9.96 -0.02 -11.97
N THR A 81 -10.60 1.16 -12.07
CA THR A 81 -11.21 1.63 -13.32
C THR A 81 -10.40 2.65 -14.12
N GLU A 82 -9.37 3.31 -13.58
CA GLU A 82 -8.78 4.49 -14.28
C GLU A 82 -7.28 4.46 -14.62
N GLY A 83 -6.48 3.48 -14.18
CA GLY A 83 -5.00 3.62 -14.25
C GLY A 83 -4.25 2.89 -15.38
N ASN A 84 -4.60 1.65 -15.70
CA ASN A 84 -3.61 0.73 -16.32
C ASN A 84 -3.87 0.39 -17.79
N TRP A 85 -5.04 0.70 -18.36
CA TRP A 85 -5.39 0.24 -19.70
C TRP A 85 -5.04 1.24 -20.80
N TRP A 86 -5.32 2.52 -20.54
CA TRP A 86 -5.07 3.60 -21.50
C TRP A 86 -3.58 3.82 -21.78
N GLN A 87 -2.71 3.56 -20.80
CA GLN A 87 -1.27 3.62 -21.01
C GLN A 87 -0.80 2.56 -22.01
N HIS A 88 -1.28 1.32 -21.89
CA HIS A 88 -0.96 0.26 -22.85
C HIS A 88 -1.53 0.50 -24.25
N ILE A 89 -2.63 1.24 -24.36
CA ILE A 89 -3.21 1.60 -25.66
C ILE A 89 -2.45 2.76 -26.29
N LEU A 90 -2.19 3.83 -25.54
CA LEU A 90 -1.47 4.98 -26.07
C LEU A 90 -0.03 4.59 -26.47
N GLU A 91 0.60 3.71 -25.72
CA GLU A 91 1.93 3.18 -26.02
C GLU A 91 1.96 2.31 -27.29
N ARG A 92 0.86 1.59 -27.60
CA ARG A 92 0.71 0.90 -28.90
C ARG A 92 0.44 1.87 -30.05
N VAL A 93 -0.37 2.90 -29.80
CA VAL A 93 -0.83 3.86 -30.82
C VAL A 93 0.28 4.83 -31.26
N THR A 94 1.25 5.15 -30.39
CA THR A 94 2.36 6.08 -30.71
C THR A 94 3.57 5.44 -31.38
N THR A 95 3.56 4.13 -31.68
CA THR A 95 4.71 3.47 -32.33
C THR A 95 4.80 3.80 -33.83
N PRO A 96 6.01 3.97 -34.41
CA PRO A 96 6.18 4.30 -35.83
C PRO A 96 5.58 3.25 -36.79
N LYS A 97 5.56 1.98 -36.38
CA LYS A 97 5.04 0.87 -37.18
C LYS A 97 3.50 0.87 -37.23
N PHE A 98 2.85 1.18 -36.11
CA PHE A 98 1.39 1.27 -36.03
C PHE A 98 0.84 2.40 -36.90
N MET A 99 1.52 3.56 -36.94
CA MET A 99 1.15 4.69 -37.80
C MET A 99 1.08 4.31 -39.30
N LEU A 100 1.98 3.43 -39.75
CA LEU A 100 1.98 2.94 -41.14
C LEU A 100 0.81 1.99 -41.41
N GLU A 101 0.52 1.07 -40.47
CA GLU A 101 -0.60 0.13 -40.60
C GLU A 101 -1.96 0.85 -40.52
N PHE A 102 -2.11 1.82 -39.62
CA PHE A 102 -3.30 2.65 -39.52
C PHE A 102 -3.49 3.55 -40.74
N SER A 103 -2.41 4.10 -41.30
CA SER A 103 -2.45 4.89 -42.54
C SER A 103 -2.92 4.05 -43.73
N LEU A 104 -2.40 2.82 -43.87
CA LEU A 104 -2.83 1.90 -44.92
C LEU A 104 -4.30 1.48 -44.75
N PHE A 105 -4.72 1.18 -43.52
CA PHE A 105 -6.10 0.84 -43.20
C PHE A 105 -7.05 2.00 -43.51
N MET A 106 -6.70 3.23 -43.13
CA MET A 106 -7.46 4.43 -43.45
C MET A 106 -7.53 4.70 -44.95
N LEU A 107 -6.44 4.48 -45.70
CA LEU A 107 -6.42 4.61 -47.16
C LEU A 107 -7.38 3.60 -47.82
N ILE A 108 -7.36 2.35 -47.36
CA ILE A 108 -8.28 1.30 -47.82
C ILE A 108 -9.73 1.69 -47.49
N LEU A 109 -9.99 2.20 -46.28
CA LEU A 109 -11.32 2.67 -45.87
C LEU A 109 -11.81 3.83 -46.77
N LEU A 110 -10.91 4.77 -47.09
CA LEU A 110 -11.17 5.89 -47.99
C LEU A 110 -11.46 5.42 -49.41
N LEU A 111 -10.73 4.42 -49.90
CA LEU A 111 -10.95 3.83 -51.23
C LEU A 111 -12.30 3.10 -51.29
N LEU A 112 -12.64 2.32 -50.27
CA LEU A 112 -13.94 1.63 -50.18
C LEU A 112 -15.11 2.63 -50.12
N ASN A 113 -14.95 3.72 -49.39
CA ASN A 113 -15.95 4.78 -49.31
C ASN A 113 -16.09 5.56 -50.62
N LYS A 114 -14.98 5.74 -51.36
CA LYS A 114 -14.95 6.43 -52.65
C LYS A 114 -15.49 5.60 -53.81
N THR A 115 -15.49 4.27 -53.70
CA THR A 115 -16.05 3.37 -54.74
C THR A 115 -17.56 3.15 -54.63
N MET A 116 -18.15 3.50 -53.49
CA MET A 116 -19.57 3.26 -53.17
C MET A 116 -20.47 4.51 -53.34
N GLY A 117 -19.95 5.58 -53.94
CA GLY A 117 -20.70 6.80 -54.30
C GLY A 117 -20.34 7.26 -55.70
#